data_AF-A0A977QYH3-F1
#
_entry.id   AF-A0A977QYH3-F1
#
_cell.length_a   1.000
_cell.length_b   1.000
_cell.length_c   1.000
_cell.angle_alpha   90.00
_cell.angle_beta   90.00
_cell.angle_gamma   90.00
#
_symmetry.space_group_name_H-M   'P 1'
#
loop_
_entity.id
_entity.type
_entity.pdbx_description
1 polymer ?
#
loop_
_entity_poly.entity_id
_entity_poly.type
_entity_poly.pdbx_seq_one_letter_code
_entity_poly.pdbx_strand_id
1 'polypeptide(L)' 'KFQRSRAFLFLNEIKRRFITSFGDTAPTAIPYAMNSEFARVLATEMKHYSESKDLETISRVHGELDELRNIMVKN' A
#
# COMPACT_ATOMS: atom_id res chain seq x y z
N LYS A 1 12.60 -11.48 7.70
CA LYS A 1 11.13 -11.42 7.92
C LYS A 1 10.64 -10.05 7.49
N PHE A 2 9.61 -9.96 6.64
CA PHE A 2 9.06 -8.66 6.21
C PHE A 2 8.25 -8.01 7.34
N GLN A 3 8.43 -6.70 7.55
CA GLN A 3 7.79 -6.00 8.67
C GLN A 3 6.34 -5.65 8.33
N ARG A 4 5.44 -5.85 9.30
CA ARG A 4 4.01 -5.56 9.14
C ARG A 4 3.78 -4.08 8.82
N SER A 5 4.46 -3.17 9.52
CA SER A 5 4.43 -1.74 9.26
C SER A 5 4.66 -1.37 7.81
N ARG A 6 5.66 -2.01 7.21
CA ARG A 6 6.05 -1.83 5.82
C ARG A 6 4.98 -2.30 4.84
N ALA A 7 4.30 -3.40 5.15
CA ALA A 7 3.14 -3.85 4.37
C ALA A 7 2.01 -2.82 4.41
N PHE A 8 1.69 -2.27 5.58
CA PHE A 8 0.61 -1.29 5.69
C PHE A 8 0.93 0.05 5.03
N LEU A 9 2.17 0.51 5.14
CA LEU A 9 2.65 1.67 4.40
C LEU A 9 2.47 1.50 2.88
N PHE A 10 2.90 0.33 2.35
CA PHE A 10 2.66 -0.02 0.95
C PHE A 10 1.16 -0.01 0.61
N LEU A 11 0.32 -0.67 1.42
CA LEU A 11 -1.12 -0.75 1.20
C LEU A 11 -1.79 0.64 1.22
N ASN A 12 -1.38 1.52 2.13
CA ASN A 12 -1.88 2.89 2.22
C ASN A 12 -1.51 3.69 0.97
N GLU A 13 -0.27 3.58 0.51
CA GLU A 13 0.18 4.32 -0.66
C GLU A 13 -0.50 3.85 -1.95
N ILE A 14 -0.63 2.54 -2.16
CA ILE A 14 -1.36 2.03 -3.34
C ILE A 14 -2.85 2.37 -3.26
N LYS A 15 -3.47 2.31 -2.07
CA LYS A 15 -4.87 2.72 -1.88
C LYS A 15 -5.05 4.19 -2.25
N ARG A 16 -4.18 5.08 -1.77
CA ARG A 16 -4.22 6.51 -2.06
C ARG A 16 -4.14 6.75 -3.57
N ARG A 17 -3.13 6.18 -4.24
CA ARG A 17 -2.97 6.34 -5.70
C ARG A 17 -4.15 5.77 -6.49
N PHE A 18 -4.64 4.60 -6.10
CA PHE A 18 -5.78 3.98 -6.78
C PHE A 18 -7.04 4.84 -6.70
N ILE A 19 -7.37 5.34 -5.51
CA ILE A 19 -8.55 6.21 -5.31
C ILE A 19 -8.37 7.53 -6.05
N THR A 20 -7.18 8.13 -6.04
CA THR A 20 -6.92 9.37 -6.78
C THR A 20 -7.11 9.21 -8.29
N SER A 21 -6.68 8.07 -8.87
CA SER A 21 -6.77 7.85 -10.31
C SER A 21 -8.10 7.25 -10.77
N PHE A 22 -8.72 6.39 -9.96
CA PHE A 22 -9.85 5.55 -10.38
C PHE A 22 -11.04 5.59 -9.42
N GLY A 23 -11.05 6.46 -8.40
CA GLY A 23 -12.09 6.46 -7.36
C GLY A 23 -13.51 6.49 -7.91
N ASP A 24 -13.75 7.34 -8.93
CA ASP A 24 -15.07 7.49 -9.54
C ASP A 24 -15.43 6.35 -10.52
N THR A 25 -14.45 5.74 -11.17
CA THR A 25 -14.65 4.70 -12.19
C THR A 25 -14.61 3.28 -11.62
N ALA A 26 -14.05 3.11 -10.41
CA ALA A 26 -13.91 1.82 -9.75
C ALA A 26 -15.22 1.05 -9.52
N PRO A 27 -16.35 1.68 -9.12
CA PRO A 27 -17.58 0.95 -8.83
C PRO A 27 -18.19 0.22 -10.03
N THR A 28 -17.94 0.70 -11.25
CA THR A 28 -18.51 0.15 -12.50
C THR A 28 -17.46 -0.52 -13.37
N ALA A 29 -16.28 -0.80 -12.84
CA ALA A 29 -15.18 -1.34 -13.61
C ALA A 29 -15.41 -2.81 -13.99
N ILE A 30 -15.12 -3.15 -15.24
CA ILE A 30 -15.05 -4.53 -15.70
C ILE A 30 -13.79 -5.23 -15.15
N PRO A 31 -13.72 -6.57 -15.16
CA PRO A 31 -12.55 -7.30 -14.72
C PRO A 31 -11.26 -6.77 -15.38
N TYR A 32 -10.24 -6.50 -14.56
CA TYR A 32 -8.92 -6.05 -14.98
C TYR A 32 -8.86 -4.70 -15.72
N ALA A 33 -9.93 -3.88 -15.70
CA ALA A 33 -9.97 -2.60 -16.41
C ALA A 33 -8.76 -1.69 -16.12
N MET A 34 -8.31 -1.64 -14.86
CA MET A 34 -7.18 -0.79 -14.43
C MET A 34 -5.84 -1.54 -14.41
N ASN A 35 -5.80 -2.84 -14.72
CA ASN A 35 -4.61 -3.65 -14.50
C ASN A 35 -3.42 -3.19 -15.36
N SER A 36 -3.66 -2.88 -16.64
CA SER A 36 -2.63 -2.45 -17.59
C SER A 36 -1.90 -1.17 -17.16
N GLU A 37 -2.59 -0.28 -16.46
CA GLU A 37 -2.04 0.97 -15.93
C GLU A 37 -1.51 0.80 -14.51
N PHE A 38 -2.33 0.26 -13.61
CA PHE A 38 -2.03 0.22 -12.19
C PHE A 38 -1.02 -0.87 -11.81
N ALA A 39 -0.86 -1.93 -12.61
CA ALA A 39 0.15 -2.95 -12.34
C ALA A 39 1.58 -2.37 -12.30
N ARG A 40 1.88 -1.36 -13.12
CA ARG A 40 3.18 -0.67 -13.09
C ARG A 40 3.38 0.11 -11.80
N VAL A 41 2.33 0.77 -11.31
CA VAL A 41 2.35 1.46 -10.01
C VAL A 41 2.58 0.45 -8.90
N LEU A 42 1.84 -0.66 -8.89
CA LEU A 42 2.00 -1.74 -7.90
C LEU A 42 3.43 -2.26 -7.87
N ALA A 43 4.01 -2.60 -9.03
CA ALA A 43 5.38 -3.11 -9.11
C ALA A 43 6.42 -2.11 -8.60
N THR A 44 6.24 -0.82 -8.93
CA THR A 44 7.16 0.25 -8.54
C THR A 44 7.14 0.47 -7.03
N GLU A 45 5.94 0.61 -6.46
CA GLU A 45 5.78 0.79 -5.01
C GLU A 45 6.22 -0.48 -4.25
N MET A 46 5.89 -1.68 -4.75
CA MET A 46 6.31 -2.91 -4.11
C MET A 46 7.84 -3.03 -4.04
N LYS A 47 8.56 -2.63 -5.09
CA LYS A 47 10.03 -2.58 -5.06
C LYS A 47 10.53 -1.57 -4.03
N HIS A 48 9.99 -0.35 -4.03
CA HIS A 48 10.35 0.70 -3.08
C HIS A 48 10.16 0.26 -1.62
N TYR A 49 8.97 -0.25 -1.29
CA TYR A 49 8.65 -0.73 0.05
C TYR A 49 9.33 -2.06 0.40
N SER A 50 9.97 -2.76 -0.54
CA SER A 50 10.77 -3.96 -0.23
C SER A 50 12.24 -3.62 0.05
N GLU A 51 12.79 -2.61 -0.64
CA GLU A 51 14.24 -2.36 -0.68
C GLU A 51 14.70 -1.16 0.18
N SER A 52 13.85 -0.13 0.37
CA SER A 52 14.24 1.11 1.05
C SER A 52 14.43 0.99 2.58
N LYS A 53 15.67 1.16 3.06
CA LYS A 53 16.00 1.15 4.50
C LYS A 53 15.43 2.36 5.27
N ASP A 54 15.22 3.49 4.60
CA ASP A 54 14.81 4.74 5.24
C ASP A 54 13.35 4.75 5.74
N LEU A 55 12.54 3.82 5.24
CA LEU A 55 11.12 3.70 5.62
C LEU A 55 10.94 3.30 7.09
N GLU A 56 11.94 2.64 7.69
CA GLU A 56 11.91 2.26 9.11
C GLU A 56 11.97 3.48 10.02
N THR A 57 12.71 4.52 9.62
CA THR A 57 12.81 5.78 10.39
C THR A 57 11.51 6.58 10.28
N ILE A 58 10.92 6.64 9.09
CA ILE A 58 9.67 7.38 8.85
C ILE A 58 8.50 6.75 9.61
N SER A 59 8.34 5.42 9.53
CA SER A 59 7.25 4.70 10.22
C SER A 59 7.28 4.87 11.74
N ARG A 60 8.48 4.97 12.34
CA ARG A 60 8.64 5.19 13.78
C ARG A 60 8.27 6.61 14.22
N VAL A 61 8.43 7.59 13.35
CA VAL A 61 8.16 9.01 13.64
C VAL A 61 6.70 9.38 13.38
N HIS A 62 6.03 8.74 12.42
CA HIS A 62 4.68 9.12 11.99
C HIS A 62 3.53 8.55 12.85
N GLY A 63 3.79 7.73 13.87
CA GLY A 63 2.73 7.18 14.75
C GLY A 63 1.84 6.11 14.09
N GLU A 64 2.00 5.85 12.80
CA GLU A 64 1.24 4.84 12.05
C GLU A 64 1.32 3.43 12.67
N LEU A 65 2.37 3.14 13.43
CA LEU A 65 2.54 1.86 14.13
C LEU A 65 1.46 1.57 15.17
N ASP A 66 0.87 2.60 15.79
CA ASP A 66 -0.15 2.40 16.82
C ASP A 66 -1.47 1.91 16.22
N GLU A 67 -1.83 2.36 15.02
CA GLU A 67 -3.04 1.87 14.32
C GLU A 67 -2.93 0.38 13.97
N LEU A 68 -1.71 -0.10 13.70
CA LEU A 68 -1.46 -1.50 13.33
C LEU A 68 -1.63 -2.47 14.49
N ARG A 69 -1.51 -1.99 15.73
CA ARG A 69 -1.67 -2.82 16.94
C ARG A 69 -3.06 -3.41 17.05
N ASN A 70 -4.07 -2.70 16.54
CA ASN A 70 -5.47 -3.12 16.61
C ASN A 70 -5.89 -4.04 15.46
N ILE A 71 -4.99 -4.29 14.49
CA ILE A 71 -5.33 -5.11 13.33
C ILE A 71 -5.14 -6.60 13.68
N MET A 72 -6.22 -7.36 13.62
CA MET A 72 -6.25 -8.80 13.94
C MET A 72 -5.41 -9.64 12.96
N VAL A 73 -4.79 -10.70 13.45
CA VAL A 73 -4.16 -11.76 12.65
C VAL A 73 -4.86 -13.08 12.98
N LYS A 74 -5.25 -13.84 11.96
CA LYS A 74 -5.87 -15.18 12.10
C LYS A 74 -5.00 -16.20 11.36
N ASN A 75 -4.96 -17.43 11.90
CA ASN A 75 -4.26 -18.59 11.33
C ASN A 75 -5.26 -19.59 10.77
#